data_AF-A0AA39U1S7-F1
#
_entry.id   AF-A0AA39U1S7-F1
#
_cell.length_a   1.000
_cell.length_b   1.000
_cell.length_c   1.000
_cell.angle_alpha   90.00
_cell.angle_beta   90.00
_cell.angle_gamma   90.00
#
_symmetry.space_group_name_H-M   'P 1'
#
loop_
_entity.id
_entity.type
_entity.pdbx_description
1 polymer ?
#
loop_
_entity_poly.entity_id
_entity_poly.type
_entity_poly.pdbx_seq_one_letter_code
_entity_poly.pdbx_strand_id
1 'polypeptide(L)'
;MEEAAPTEEQTPSSEETAPNMTMEERKAKMEQLRKKLAASSKANRASLIEESAKLKMTARDAARLERQRKLAETLRTKAEAEERGEDVEREKNWEWTIEENDNWEKKKARKARRADFEFHDDAHAARRRYKKELDLIKPDLIAYNKQKEIAMGLASGTLTSFDPKNGSMSTAVVPTTLEQQMAHDNLYRDANTLMYGDSKPSEDAIDRVVSKINKDIDKKSKFSRKRPNEEEGDITYINEANRVFNKKIARYYDKYTSEIRASFERGTAL
;
A
#
# COMPACT_ATOMS: atom_id res chain seq x y z
N MET A 1 10.99 -7.78 -48.31
CA MET A 1 10.22 -8.43 -49.36
C MET A 1 8.75 -8.26 -49.00
N GLU A 2 7.96 -7.99 -50.02
CA GLU A 2 6.50 -7.89 -50.04
C GLU A 2 5.91 -6.48 -49.84
N GLU A 3 5.61 -5.92 -51.01
CA GLU A 3 4.88 -4.69 -51.33
C GLU A 3 3.41 -4.81 -50.93
N ALA A 4 2.84 -3.76 -50.35
CA ALA A 4 1.40 -3.56 -50.30
C ALA A 4 0.97 -2.81 -51.57
N ALA A 5 0.58 -3.57 -52.60
CA ALA A 5 -0.18 -3.03 -53.73
C ALA A 5 -1.68 -2.89 -53.36
N PRO A 6 -2.37 -1.87 -53.91
CA PRO A 6 -3.78 -1.57 -53.62
C PRO A 6 -4.72 -2.33 -54.57
N THR A 7 -5.88 -2.74 -54.07
CA THR A 7 -7.01 -3.32 -54.82
C THR A 7 -8.15 -3.42 -53.81
N GLU A 8 -9.42 -3.12 -54.06
CA GLU A 8 -10.17 -2.95 -55.30
C GLU A 8 -11.51 -2.31 -54.90
N GLU A 9 -11.99 -1.31 -55.65
CA GLU A 9 -13.39 -0.89 -55.60
C GLU A 9 -14.26 -2.06 -56.09
N GLN A 10 -15.13 -2.60 -55.24
CA GLN A 10 -16.23 -3.45 -55.66
C GLN A 10 -17.56 -2.75 -55.38
N THR A 11 -18.20 -2.38 -56.47
CA THR A 11 -19.63 -2.10 -56.59
C THR A 11 -20.45 -3.27 -56.05
N PRO A 12 -21.63 -3.02 -55.47
CA PRO A 12 -22.70 -4.02 -55.51
C PRO A 12 -23.74 -3.56 -56.53
N SER A 13 -23.57 -4.03 -57.77
CA SER A 13 -24.68 -4.19 -58.70
C SER A 13 -25.26 -5.59 -58.52
N SER A 14 -26.44 -5.68 -57.91
CA SER A 14 -27.46 -6.68 -58.26
C SER A 14 -28.73 -6.37 -57.50
N GLU A 15 -29.61 -5.65 -58.18
CA GLU A 15 -31.03 -5.54 -57.84
C GLU A 15 -31.65 -6.94 -57.91
N GLU A 16 -31.76 -7.61 -56.76
CA GLU A 16 -32.72 -8.70 -56.60
C GLU A 16 -34.03 -8.11 -56.06
N THR A 17 -35.05 -8.19 -56.93
CA THR A 17 -36.41 -7.73 -56.71
C THR A 17 -37.07 -8.55 -55.60
N ALA A 18 -36.98 -8.06 -54.36
CA ALA A 18 -37.83 -8.56 -53.30
C ALA A 18 -39.31 -8.42 -53.72
N PRO A 19 -40.17 -9.44 -53.49
CA PRO A 19 -41.59 -9.33 -53.77
C PRO A 19 -42.14 -8.10 -53.02
N ASN A 20 -43.04 -7.35 -53.67
CA ASN A 20 -43.66 -6.15 -53.12
C ASN A 20 -44.35 -6.49 -51.79
N MET A 21 -43.63 -6.36 -50.67
CA MET A 21 -44.15 -6.65 -49.34
C MET A 21 -45.46 -5.90 -49.14
N THR A 22 -46.45 -6.58 -48.59
CA THR A 22 -47.78 -6.00 -48.38
C THR A 22 -47.67 -4.77 -47.48
N MET A 23 -48.63 -3.83 -47.56
CA MET A 23 -48.58 -2.59 -46.78
C MET A 23 -48.47 -2.85 -45.27
N GLU A 24 -49.01 -3.96 -44.79
CA GLU A 24 -48.93 -4.40 -43.41
C GLU A 24 -47.52 -4.91 -43.04
N GLU A 25 -46.90 -5.73 -43.89
CA GLU A 25 -45.50 -6.17 -43.73
C GLU A 25 -44.51 -4.99 -43.77
N ARG A 26 -44.76 -3.99 -44.63
CA ARG A 26 -43.97 -2.75 -44.67
C ARG A 26 -44.12 -1.93 -43.39
N LYS A 27 -45.34 -1.81 -42.85
CA LYS A 27 -45.60 -1.15 -41.57
C LYS A 27 -44.93 -1.88 -40.41
N ALA A 28 -45.06 -3.21 -40.34
CA ALA A 28 -44.41 -4.03 -39.33
C ALA A 28 -42.87 -3.92 -39.39
N LYS A 29 -42.29 -3.95 -40.59
CA LYS A 29 -40.84 -3.73 -40.78
C LYS A 29 -40.41 -2.32 -40.36
N MET A 30 -41.22 -1.30 -40.65
CA MET A 30 -40.97 0.08 -40.19
C MET A 30 -41.05 0.22 -38.68
N GLU A 31 -42.00 -0.44 -38.01
CA GLU A 31 -42.08 -0.46 -36.55
C GLU A 31 -40.89 -1.19 -35.92
N GLN A 32 -40.47 -2.31 -36.51
CA GLN A 32 -39.25 -3.00 -36.09
C GLN A 32 -38.00 -2.11 -36.25
N LEU A 33 -37.90 -1.37 -37.36
CA LEU A 33 -36.81 -0.41 -37.59
C LEU A 33 -36.85 0.74 -36.58
N ARG A 34 -38.03 1.29 -36.26
CA ARG A 34 -38.20 2.32 -35.23
C ARG A 34 -37.84 1.81 -33.84
N LYS A 35 -38.22 0.58 -33.49
CA LYS A 35 -37.81 -0.07 -32.23
C LYS A 35 -36.30 -0.26 -32.16
N LYS A 36 -35.66 -0.69 -33.25
CA LYS A 36 -34.20 -0.81 -33.35
C LYS A 36 -33.50 0.54 -33.23
N LEU A 37 -33.99 1.59 -33.90
CA LEU A 37 -33.48 2.96 -33.80
C LEU A 37 -33.62 3.54 -32.38
N ALA A 38 -34.75 3.31 -31.72
CA ALA A 38 -34.95 3.74 -30.34
C ALA A 38 -34.03 2.98 -29.38
N ALA A 39 -33.86 1.67 -29.58
CA ALA A 39 -32.94 0.85 -28.78
C ALA A 39 -31.48 1.28 -28.96
N SER A 40 -31.03 1.53 -30.20
CA SER A 40 -29.67 1.99 -30.48
C SER A 40 -29.41 3.39 -29.93
N SER A 41 -30.35 4.32 -30.09
CA SER A 41 -30.26 5.67 -29.51
C SER A 41 -30.16 5.63 -27.98
N LYS A 42 -30.96 4.77 -27.32
CA LYS A 42 -30.91 4.58 -25.87
C LYS A 42 -29.59 3.95 -25.41
N ALA A 43 -29.11 2.92 -26.12
CA ALA A 43 -27.81 2.30 -25.83
C ALA A 43 -26.66 3.29 -25.98
N ASN A 44 -26.65 4.09 -27.05
CA ASN A 44 -25.64 5.12 -27.27
C ASN A 44 -25.67 6.21 -26.19
N ARG A 45 -26.87 6.61 -25.75
CA ARG A 45 -26.99 7.55 -24.63
C ARG A 45 -26.49 6.95 -23.31
N ALA A 46 -26.80 5.69 -23.06
CA ALA A 46 -26.33 4.99 -21.86
C ALA A 46 -24.80 4.84 -21.85
N SER A 47 -24.19 4.45 -22.97
CA SER A 47 -22.73 4.32 -23.08
C SER A 47 -22.03 5.66 -22.88
N LEU A 48 -22.53 6.76 -23.48
CA LEU A 48 -21.98 8.10 -23.26
C LEU A 48 -22.05 8.54 -21.78
N ILE A 49 -23.16 8.24 -21.10
CA ILE A 49 -23.31 8.54 -19.67
C ILE A 49 -22.33 7.69 -18.84
N GLU A 50 -22.22 6.39 -19.12
CA GLU A 50 -21.30 5.49 -18.44
C GLU A 50 -19.84 5.89 -18.63
N GLU A 51 -19.43 6.26 -19.84
CA GLU A 51 -18.08 6.75 -20.11
C GLU A 51 -17.81 8.05 -19.35
N SER A 52 -18.76 9.00 -19.38
CA SER A 52 -18.63 10.23 -18.61
C SER A 52 -18.56 9.99 -17.10
N ALA A 53 -19.26 8.98 -16.59
CA ALA A 53 -19.24 8.57 -15.19
C ALA A 53 -17.90 7.89 -14.85
N LYS A 54 -17.41 6.97 -15.69
CA LYS A 54 -16.11 6.30 -15.55
C LYS A 54 -14.95 7.31 -15.54
N LEU A 55 -14.99 8.32 -16.41
CA LEU A 55 -14.01 9.40 -16.45
C LEU A 55 -14.00 10.27 -15.19
N LYS A 56 -15.17 10.46 -14.56
CA LYS A 56 -15.29 11.21 -13.29
C LYS A 56 -14.92 10.40 -12.06
N MET A 57 -14.80 9.07 -12.17
CA MET A 57 -14.43 8.21 -11.05
C MET A 57 -12.94 8.29 -10.77
N THR A 58 -12.57 8.87 -9.63
CA THR A 58 -11.18 8.87 -9.17
C THR A 58 -10.80 7.50 -8.62
N ALA A 59 -9.49 7.18 -8.57
CA ALA A 59 -9.00 5.96 -7.94
C ALA A 59 -9.44 5.81 -6.47
N ARG A 60 -9.60 6.93 -5.75
CA ARG A 60 -10.10 6.94 -4.37
C ARG A 60 -11.57 6.55 -4.29
N ASP A 61 -12.39 7.03 -5.22
CA ASP A 61 -13.82 6.71 -5.26
C ASP A 61 -14.05 5.27 -5.72
N ALA A 62 -13.27 4.79 -6.69
CA ALA A 62 -13.26 3.38 -7.09
C ALA A 62 -12.93 2.45 -5.90
N ALA A 63 -11.87 2.75 -5.13
CA ALA A 63 -11.52 2.00 -3.92
C ALA A 63 -12.56 2.14 -2.78
N ARG A 64 -13.36 3.21 -2.75
CA ARG A 64 -14.49 3.35 -1.81
C ARG A 64 -15.64 2.44 -2.24
N LEU A 65 -16.01 2.47 -3.52
CA LEU A 65 -17.06 1.62 -4.08
C LEU A 65 -16.73 0.14 -3.97
N GLU A 66 -15.48 -0.25 -4.23
CA GLU A 66 -15.03 -1.63 -4.06
C GLU A 66 -15.18 -2.11 -2.61
N ARG A 67 -14.81 -1.27 -1.63
CA ARG A 67 -15.04 -1.59 -0.20
C ARG A 67 -16.52 -1.71 0.15
N GLN A 68 -17.37 -0.86 -0.42
CA GLN A 68 -18.83 -0.95 -0.23
C GLN A 68 -19.40 -2.22 -0.86
N ARG A 69 -18.94 -2.60 -2.06
CA ARG A 69 -19.33 -3.85 -2.74
C ARG A 69 -18.92 -5.07 -1.94
N LYS A 70 -17.65 -5.15 -1.53
CA LYS A 70 -17.16 -6.24 -0.66
C LYS A 70 -17.95 -6.33 0.63
N LEU A 71 -18.28 -5.21 1.26
CA LEU A 71 -19.11 -5.18 2.46
C LEU A 71 -20.54 -5.65 2.18
N ALA A 72 -21.13 -5.26 1.05
CA ALA A 72 -22.45 -5.75 0.65
C ALA A 72 -22.44 -7.26 0.37
N GLU A 73 -21.40 -7.77 -0.29
CA GLU A 73 -21.20 -9.21 -0.53
C GLU A 73 -21.02 -9.99 0.77
N THR A 74 -20.22 -9.49 1.73
CA THR A 74 -20.05 -10.16 3.03
C THR A 74 -21.34 -10.13 3.87
N LEU A 75 -22.13 -9.06 3.78
CA LEU A 75 -23.44 -8.99 4.43
C LEU A 75 -24.46 -9.93 3.76
N ARG A 76 -24.45 -10.00 2.42
CA ARG A 76 -25.34 -10.91 1.67
C ARG A 76 -25.03 -12.37 1.97
N THR A 77 -23.76 -12.76 1.91
CA THR A 77 -23.31 -14.12 2.25
C THR A 77 -23.62 -14.46 3.71
N LYS A 78 -23.45 -13.52 4.63
CA LYS A 78 -23.86 -13.70 6.03
C LYS A 78 -25.37 -13.91 6.17
N ALA A 79 -26.19 -13.13 5.49
CA ALA A 79 -27.65 -13.30 5.50
C ALA A 79 -28.09 -14.64 4.87
N GLU A 80 -27.48 -15.03 3.75
CA GLU A 80 -27.73 -16.33 3.08
C GLU A 80 -27.36 -17.52 3.99
N ALA A 81 -26.29 -17.40 4.76
CA ALA A 81 -25.87 -18.42 5.73
C ALA A 81 -26.75 -18.45 6.99
N GLU A 82 -27.20 -17.29 7.48
CA GLU A 82 -28.19 -17.20 8.58
C GLU A 82 -29.53 -17.84 8.18
N GLU A 83 -29.99 -17.63 6.94
CA GLU A 83 -31.20 -18.28 6.39
C GLU A 83 -31.03 -19.80 6.26
N ARG A 84 -29.83 -20.26 5.93
CA ARG A 84 -29.49 -21.70 5.85
C ARG A 84 -29.21 -22.35 7.21
N GLY A 85 -29.05 -21.56 8.27
CA GLY A 85 -28.66 -22.02 9.60
C GLY A 85 -27.20 -22.45 9.73
N GLU A 86 -26.34 -22.00 8.82
CA GLU A 86 -24.90 -22.29 8.81
C GLU A 86 -24.10 -21.26 9.63
N ASP A 87 -23.08 -21.70 10.36
CA ASP A 87 -22.20 -20.84 11.16
C ASP A 87 -21.02 -20.33 10.31
N VAL A 88 -21.20 -19.13 9.75
CA VAL A 88 -20.23 -18.46 8.87
C VAL A 88 -18.84 -18.32 9.50
N GLU A 89 -18.78 -18.06 10.81
CA GLU A 89 -17.51 -17.85 11.48
C GLU A 89 -16.77 -19.18 11.67
N ARG A 90 -17.50 -20.28 11.82
CA ARG A 90 -16.92 -21.62 11.79
C ARG A 90 -16.31 -21.92 10.42
N GLU A 91 -17.04 -21.74 9.32
CA GLU A 91 -16.49 -22.01 7.98
C GLU A 91 -15.21 -21.21 7.71
N LYS A 92 -15.23 -19.91 8.03
CA LYS A 92 -14.02 -19.06 7.93
C LYS A 92 -12.86 -19.56 8.79
N ASN A 93 -13.12 -20.05 10.01
CA ASN A 93 -12.07 -20.57 10.88
C ASN A 93 -11.45 -21.87 10.32
N TRP A 94 -12.20 -22.65 9.54
CA TRP A 94 -11.67 -23.84 8.87
C TRP A 94 -10.77 -23.50 7.67
N GLU A 95 -10.98 -22.34 7.05
CA GLU A 95 -10.11 -21.84 5.98
C GLU A 95 -8.73 -21.41 6.49
N TRP A 96 -8.59 -21.14 7.80
CA TRP A 96 -7.33 -20.68 8.37
C TRP A 96 -6.39 -21.85 8.60
N THR A 97 -5.25 -21.80 7.92
CA THR A 97 -4.17 -22.77 8.18
C THR A 97 -3.44 -22.45 9.49
N ILE A 98 -2.82 -23.45 10.11
CA ILE A 98 -2.05 -23.28 11.35
C ILE A 98 -0.92 -22.24 11.14
N GLU A 99 -0.25 -22.28 9.99
CA GLU A 99 0.82 -21.34 9.65
C GLU A 99 0.32 -19.90 9.50
N GLU A 100 -0.85 -19.70 8.91
CA GLU A 100 -1.49 -18.39 8.81
C GLU A 100 -1.90 -17.86 10.18
N ASN A 101 -2.45 -18.71 11.04
CA ASN A 101 -2.79 -18.33 12.42
C ASN A 101 -1.53 -17.93 13.20
N ASP A 102 -0.46 -18.72 13.14
CA ASP A 102 0.82 -18.40 13.79
C ASP A 102 1.40 -17.07 13.30
N ASN A 103 1.37 -16.84 12.00
CA ASN A 103 1.83 -15.58 11.40
C ASN A 103 0.95 -14.40 11.82
N TRP A 104 -0.36 -14.62 11.94
CA TRP A 104 -1.31 -13.63 12.42
C TRP A 104 -1.06 -13.28 13.90
N GLU A 105 -0.87 -14.27 14.76
CA GLU A 105 -0.54 -14.09 16.16
C GLU A 105 0.79 -13.35 16.33
N LYS A 106 1.84 -13.73 15.59
CA LYS A 106 3.12 -13.01 15.53
C LYS A 106 2.92 -11.55 15.12
N LYS A 107 2.05 -11.28 14.14
CA LYS A 107 1.73 -9.91 13.70
C LYS A 107 0.98 -9.13 14.77
N LYS A 108 0.01 -9.74 15.47
CA LYS A 108 -0.76 -9.14 16.56
C LYS A 108 0.13 -8.83 17.77
N ALA A 109 0.95 -9.78 18.20
CA ALA A 109 1.95 -9.60 19.26
C ALA A 109 2.94 -8.49 18.92
N ARG A 110 3.44 -8.46 17.67
CA ARG A 110 4.31 -7.38 17.18
C ARG A 110 3.62 -6.02 17.20
N LYS A 111 2.33 -5.94 16.88
CA LYS A 111 1.53 -4.71 16.94
C LYS A 111 1.32 -4.27 18.39
N ALA A 112 0.99 -5.18 19.30
CA ALA A 112 0.84 -4.91 20.73
C ALA A 112 2.13 -4.33 21.32
N ARG A 113 3.28 -4.96 21.06
CA ARG A 113 4.59 -4.43 21.49
C ARG A 113 4.91 -3.03 20.93
N ARG A 114 4.43 -2.71 19.73
CA ARG A 114 4.64 -1.38 19.11
C ARG A 114 3.60 -0.33 19.55
N ALA A 115 2.53 -0.74 20.23
CA ALA A 115 1.51 0.16 20.74
C ALA A 115 1.93 0.88 22.03
N ASP A 116 3.08 0.51 22.59
CA ASP A 116 3.70 1.25 23.67
C ASP A 116 4.32 2.56 23.15
N PHE A 117 3.66 3.67 23.47
CA PHE A 117 4.07 5.03 23.14
C PHE A 117 4.76 5.75 24.30
N GLU A 118 4.93 5.08 25.45
CA GLU A 118 5.56 5.68 26.61
C GLU A 118 7.04 5.96 26.34
N PHE A 119 7.55 6.99 27.00
CA PHE A 119 8.96 7.32 26.99
C PHE A 119 9.57 6.86 28.31
N HIS A 120 10.55 5.96 28.21
CA HIS A 120 11.31 5.46 29.37
C HIS A 120 12.71 6.07 29.40
N ASP A 121 13.47 5.88 28.31
CA ASP A 121 14.84 6.34 28.14
C ASP A 121 15.13 6.61 26.66
N ASP A 122 16.14 7.44 26.39
CA ASP A 122 16.62 7.78 25.05
C ASP A 122 17.21 6.56 24.33
N ALA A 123 17.94 5.68 25.03
CA ALA A 123 18.47 4.46 24.41
C ALA A 123 17.34 3.52 23.98
N HIS A 124 16.30 3.38 24.82
CA HIS A 124 15.11 2.61 24.46
C HIS A 124 14.36 3.22 23.27
N ALA A 125 14.21 4.56 23.24
CA ALA A 125 13.59 5.27 22.12
C ALA A 125 14.39 5.10 20.82
N ALA A 126 15.72 5.20 20.88
CA ALA A 126 16.62 4.98 19.75
C ALA A 126 16.51 3.53 19.22
N ARG A 127 16.54 2.53 20.12
CA ARG A 127 16.36 1.11 19.75
C ARG A 127 15.02 0.87 19.06
N ARG A 128 13.92 1.46 19.56
CA ARG A 128 12.59 1.35 18.91
C ARG A 128 12.58 1.95 17.51
N ARG A 129 13.20 3.13 17.34
CA ARG A 129 13.33 3.78 16.02
C ARG A 129 14.16 2.93 15.06
N TYR A 130 15.33 2.49 15.48
CA TYR A 130 16.20 1.61 14.69
C TYR A 130 15.49 0.34 14.26
N LYS A 131 14.81 -0.36 15.18
CA LYS A 131 14.05 -1.58 14.85
C LYS A 131 12.94 -1.31 13.82
N LYS A 132 12.25 -0.18 13.95
CA LYS A 132 11.23 0.23 12.97
C LYS A 132 11.87 0.51 11.61
N GLU A 133 13.04 1.14 11.57
CA GLU A 133 13.76 1.41 10.33
C GLU A 133 14.22 0.12 9.65
N LEU A 134 14.72 -0.86 10.40
CA LEU A 134 15.05 -2.18 9.86
C LEU A 134 13.86 -2.85 9.15
N ASP A 135 12.65 -2.71 9.68
CA ASP A 135 11.44 -3.25 9.04
C ASP A 135 11.11 -2.54 7.69
N LEU A 136 11.56 -1.30 7.50
CA LEU A 136 11.30 -0.50 6.30
C LEU A 136 12.40 -0.65 5.24
N ILE A 137 13.57 -1.18 5.60
CA ILE A 137 14.67 -1.39 4.66
C ILE A 137 14.30 -2.52 3.71
N LYS A 138 14.42 -2.25 2.41
CA LYS A 138 14.28 -3.25 1.33
C LYS A 138 15.65 -3.42 0.69
N PRO A 139 16.41 -4.48 1.02
CA PRO A 139 17.71 -4.73 0.42
C PRO A 139 17.61 -5.00 -1.08
N ASP A 140 18.58 -4.51 -1.85
CA ASP A 140 18.75 -4.87 -3.26
C ASP A 140 19.48 -6.21 -3.36
N LEU A 141 18.70 -7.29 -3.48
CA LEU A 141 19.23 -8.65 -3.55
C LEU A 141 20.04 -8.91 -4.83
N ILE A 142 19.74 -8.22 -5.93
CA ILE A 142 20.43 -8.44 -7.21
C ILE A 142 21.85 -7.89 -7.12
N ALA A 143 22.00 -6.65 -6.64
CA ALA A 143 23.31 -6.03 -6.44
C ALA A 143 24.16 -6.83 -5.43
N TYR A 144 23.54 -7.27 -4.33
CA TYR A 144 24.20 -8.11 -3.33
C TYR A 144 24.66 -9.46 -3.92
N ASN A 145 23.80 -10.13 -4.68
CA ASN A 145 24.13 -11.42 -5.29
C ASN A 145 25.27 -11.30 -6.31
N LYS A 146 25.33 -10.23 -7.10
CA LYS A 146 26.47 -9.96 -8.01
C LYS A 146 27.80 -9.81 -7.26
N GLN A 147 27.79 -9.07 -6.15
CA GLN A 147 28.98 -8.93 -5.28
C GLN A 147 29.37 -10.28 -4.68
N LYS A 148 28.39 -11.09 -4.29
CA LYS A 148 28.58 -12.44 -3.76
C LYS A 148 29.14 -13.42 -4.77
N GLU A 149 28.68 -13.37 -6.03
CA GLU A 149 29.24 -14.17 -7.12
C GLU A 149 30.73 -13.90 -7.30
N ILE A 150 31.15 -12.63 -7.35
CA ILE A 150 32.56 -12.22 -7.50
C ILE A 150 33.39 -12.72 -6.31
N ALA A 151 32.90 -12.49 -5.09
CA ALA A 151 33.57 -12.92 -3.86
C ALA A 151 33.76 -14.43 -3.75
N MET A 152 32.78 -15.21 -4.23
CA MET A 152 32.85 -16.67 -4.24
C MET A 152 33.45 -17.24 -5.53
N GLY A 153 33.89 -16.40 -6.46
CA GLY A 153 34.47 -16.82 -7.75
C GLY A 153 33.49 -17.52 -8.70
N LEU A 154 32.18 -17.34 -8.52
CA LEU A 154 31.15 -17.88 -9.43
C LEU A 154 31.06 -17.02 -10.70
N ALA A 155 30.58 -17.64 -11.78
CA ALA A 155 30.28 -16.92 -13.01
C ALA A 155 29.15 -15.91 -12.77
N SER A 156 29.29 -14.72 -13.38
CA SER A 156 28.29 -13.67 -13.35
C SER A 156 26.93 -14.21 -13.80
N GLY A 157 25.90 -14.02 -12.99
CA GLY A 157 24.54 -14.45 -13.29
C GLY A 157 24.12 -15.77 -12.63
N THR A 158 25.04 -16.51 -12.00
CA THR A 158 24.74 -17.83 -11.41
C THR A 158 23.74 -17.77 -10.25
N LEU A 159 23.80 -16.73 -9.41
CA LEU A 159 22.93 -16.52 -8.25
C LEU A 159 21.74 -15.60 -8.58
N THR A 160 21.82 -14.83 -9.66
CA THR A 160 20.72 -13.97 -10.11
C THR A 160 19.78 -14.63 -11.12
N SER A 161 20.24 -15.68 -11.83
CA SER A 161 19.42 -16.42 -12.80
C SER A 161 18.77 -17.63 -12.13
N PHE A 162 17.43 -17.67 -12.12
CA PHE A 162 16.68 -18.83 -11.67
C PHE A 162 16.29 -19.66 -12.89
N ASP A 163 16.98 -20.78 -13.13
CA ASP A 163 16.60 -21.74 -14.18
C ASP A 163 15.89 -22.95 -13.53
N PRO A 164 14.57 -23.13 -13.73
CA PRO A 164 13.80 -24.19 -13.07
C PRO A 164 14.16 -25.61 -13.53
N LYS A 165 14.96 -25.77 -14.59
CA LYS A 165 15.41 -27.09 -15.09
C LYS A 165 16.78 -27.50 -14.58
N ASN A 166 17.60 -26.54 -14.15
CA ASN A 166 18.95 -26.78 -13.68
C ASN A 166 18.95 -26.51 -12.16
N GLY A 167 18.82 -27.58 -11.38
CA GLY A 167 18.78 -27.49 -9.92
C GLY A 167 19.93 -26.64 -9.36
N SER A 168 19.64 -25.89 -8.29
CA SER A 168 20.56 -24.93 -7.66
C SER A 168 21.97 -25.51 -7.47
N MET A 169 22.89 -25.14 -8.35
CA MET A 169 24.30 -25.51 -8.26
C MET A 169 24.96 -24.68 -7.16
N SER A 170 24.89 -25.18 -5.93
CA SER A 170 25.56 -24.62 -4.76
C SER A 170 26.92 -25.29 -4.53
N THR A 171 27.78 -25.26 -5.55
CA THR A 171 29.18 -25.65 -5.34
C THR A 171 29.92 -24.44 -4.79
N ALA A 172 30.15 -24.42 -3.49
CA ALA A 172 31.04 -23.45 -2.86
C ALA A 172 32.46 -23.70 -3.40
N VAL A 173 32.89 -22.86 -4.33
CA VAL A 173 34.27 -22.88 -4.83
C VAL A 173 35.09 -22.01 -3.88
N VAL A 174 36.14 -22.59 -3.29
CA VAL A 174 37.11 -21.81 -2.50
C VAL A 174 37.76 -20.79 -3.44
N PRO A 175 37.86 -19.49 -3.08
CA PRO A 175 38.46 -18.48 -3.94
C PRO A 175 39.92 -18.87 -4.25
N THR A 176 40.22 -19.12 -5.52
CA THR A 176 41.53 -19.64 -5.95
C THR A 176 42.47 -18.55 -6.44
N THR A 177 41.93 -17.43 -6.95
CA THR A 177 42.74 -16.30 -7.40
C THR A 177 42.91 -15.26 -6.29
N LEU A 178 44.03 -14.53 -6.29
CA LEU A 178 44.30 -13.45 -5.34
C LEU A 178 43.21 -12.38 -5.38
N GLU A 179 42.70 -12.06 -6.57
CA GLU A 179 41.59 -11.11 -6.76
C GLU A 179 40.28 -11.63 -6.14
N GLN A 180 39.98 -12.91 -6.28
CA GLN A 180 38.84 -13.54 -5.63
C GLN A 180 38.99 -13.57 -4.10
N GLN A 181 40.20 -13.81 -3.59
CA GLN A 181 40.47 -13.75 -2.14
C GLN A 181 40.29 -12.34 -1.60
N MET A 182 40.78 -11.31 -2.31
CA MET A 182 40.54 -9.92 -1.94
C MET A 182 39.04 -9.56 -2.04
N ALA A 183 38.33 -10.04 -3.05
CA ALA A 183 36.88 -9.82 -3.17
C ALA A 183 36.08 -10.55 -2.08
N HIS A 184 36.51 -11.77 -1.72
CA HIS A 184 35.98 -12.55 -0.61
C HIS A 184 36.16 -11.81 0.71
N ASP A 185 37.38 -11.39 1.02
CA ASP A 185 37.70 -10.65 2.25
C ASP A 185 37.00 -9.29 2.28
N ASN A 186 36.76 -8.67 1.12
CA ASN A 186 35.99 -7.44 1.03
C ASN A 186 34.49 -7.63 1.32
N LEU A 187 33.90 -8.79 0.99
CA LEU A 187 32.49 -9.09 1.25
C LEU A 187 32.27 -9.67 2.66
N TYR A 188 33.15 -10.57 3.09
CA TYR A 188 33.14 -11.24 4.38
C TYR A 188 34.25 -10.70 5.28
N ARG A 189 34.20 -9.39 5.56
CA ARG A 189 35.18 -8.71 6.40
C ARG A 189 35.13 -9.21 7.83
N ASP A 190 36.29 -9.49 8.40
CA ASP A 190 36.48 -9.77 9.83
C ASP A 190 37.08 -8.54 10.54
N ALA A 191 37.11 -8.56 11.87
CA ALA A 191 37.68 -7.50 12.70
C ALA A 191 39.15 -7.17 12.35
N ASN A 192 39.89 -8.12 11.76
CA ASN A 192 41.29 -7.98 11.37
C ASN A 192 41.50 -7.63 9.89
N THR A 193 40.44 -7.44 9.10
CA THR A 193 40.57 -7.08 7.68
C THR A 193 41.03 -5.62 7.55
N LEU A 194 42.22 -5.40 6.97
CA LEU A 194 42.84 -4.06 6.83
C LEU A 194 42.20 -3.16 5.77
N MET A 195 41.31 -3.71 4.93
CA MET A 195 40.62 -2.95 3.87
C MET A 195 39.59 -1.99 4.49
N TYR A 196 39.97 -0.73 4.74
CA TYR A 196 39.10 0.31 5.30
C TYR A 196 39.24 1.61 4.51
N GLY A 197 38.10 2.23 4.14
CA GLY A 197 38.10 3.53 3.44
C GLY A 197 38.05 3.49 1.91
N ASP A 198 38.18 2.32 1.29
CA ASP A 198 38.19 2.18 -0.19
C ASP A 198 36.79 2.15 -0.83
N SER A 199 35.72 2.10 -0.03
CA SER A 199 34.34 2.01 -0.52
C SER A 199 33.88 3.32 -1.17
N LYS A 200 33.68 3.30 -2.48
CA LYS A 200 33.08 4.39 -3.26
C LYS A 200 31.65 3.99 -3.67
N PRO A 201 30.62 4.30 -2.85
CA PRO A 201 29.24 3.95 -3.18
C PRO A 201 28.79 4.68 -4.44
N SER A 202 27.85 4.09 -5.18
CA SER A 202 27.22 4.76 -6.32
C SER A 202 26.40 5.97 -5.88
N GLU A 203 26.25 6.95 -6.77
CA GLU A 203 25.42 8.14 -6.53
C GLU A 203 23.98 7.77 -6.13
N ASP A 204 23.37 6.79 -6.81
CA ASP A 204 22.06 6.24 -6.44
C ASP A 204 21.99 5.72 -4.99
N ALA A 205 23.07 5.12 -4.48
CA ALA A 205 23.12 4.64 -3.11
C ALA A 205 23.18 5.82 -2.11
N ILE A 206 23.94 6.86 -2.45
CA ILE A 206 24.01 8.11 -1.67
C ILE A 206 22.64 8.79 -1.64
N ASP A 207 21.97 8.93 -2.78
CA ASP A 207 20.65 9.55 -2.89
C ASP A 207 19.58 8.82 -2.08
N ARG A 208 19.61 7.48 -2.05
CA ARG A 208 18.71 6.69 -1.20
C ARG A 208 18.90 7.01 0.28
N VAL A 209 20.15 7.16 0.73
CA VAL A 209 20.48 7.53 2.12
C VAL A 209 20.03 8.96 2.42
N VAL A 210 20.34 9.92 1.55
CA VAL A 210 19.94 11.33 1.70
C VAL A 210 18.41 11.46 1.75
N SER A 211 17.70 10.77 0.86
CA SER A 211 16.23 10.71 0.86
C SER A 211 15.68 10.16 2.19
N LYS A 212 16.31 9.12 2.75
CA LYS A 212 15.93 8.58 4.06
C LYS A 212 16.17 9.60 5.18
N ILE A 213 17.33 10.25 5.20
CA ILE A 213 17.68 11.25 6.23
C ILE A 213 16.66 12.39 6.22
N ASN A 214 16.31 12.93 5.04
CA ASN A 214 15.30 13.98 4.93
C ASN A 214 13.93 13.53 5.46
N LYS A 215 13.50 12.30 5.13
CA LYS A 215 12.26 11.71 5.68
C LYS A 215 12.30 11.57 7.19
N ASP A 216 13.46 11.27 7.77
CA ASP A 216 13.60 11.11 9.22
C ASP A 216 13.62 12.46 9.95
N ILE A 217 14.21 13.51 9.33
CA ILE A 217 14.10 14.90 9.78
C ILE A 217 12.63 15.34 9.80
N ASP A 218 11.87 15.06 8.73
CA ASP A 218 10.45 15.37 8.65
C ASP A 218 9.60 14.64 9.70
N LYS A 219 9.92 13.37 10.00
CA LYS A 219 9.25 12.64 11.07
C LYS A 219 9.58 13.23 12.44
N LYS A 220 10.82 13.66 12.65
CA LYS A 220 11.27 14.29 13.90
C LYS A 220 10.57 15.64 14.11
N SER A 221 10.44 16.47 13.08
CA SER A 221 9.72 17.75 13.18
C SER A 221 8.24 17.56 13.49
N LYS A 222 7.61 16.49 12.98
CA LYS A 222 6.21 16.13 13.23
C LYS A 222 5.97 15.33 14.52
N PHE A 223 7.00 15.06 15.32
CA PHE A 223 6.86 14.26 16.56
C PHE A 223 5.96 14.96 17.60
N SER A 224 6.14 16.27 17.77
CA SER A 224 5.26 17.09 18.62
C SER A 224 4.16 17.71 17.76
N ARG A 225 2.96 17.15 17.81
CA ARG A 225 1.80 17.69 17.09
C ARG A 225 1.20 18.83 17.89
N LYS A 226 1.14 20.03 17.30
CA LYS A 226 0.37 21.15 17.85
C LYS A 226 -1.10 20.72 17.94
N ARG A 227 -1.66 20.75 19.15
CA ARG A 227 -3.10 20.62 19.34
C ARG A 227 -3.72 21.98 19.00
N PRO A 228 -4.81 22.04 18.23
CA PRO A 228 -5.52 23.31 18.03
C PRO A 228 -5.86 23.88 19.41
N ASN A 229 -5.79 25.20 19.55
CA ASN A 229 -6.26 25.84 20.76
C ASN A 229 -7.77 25.58 20.84
N GLU A 230 -8.23 25.06 21.97
CA GLU A 230 -9.65 24.97 22.26
C GLU A 230 -10.12 26.42 22.42
N GLU A 231 -10.84 26.94 21.43
CA GLU A 231 -11.50 28.26 21.50
C GLU A 231 -12.80 28.16 22.33
N GLU A 232 -13.23 26.94 22.60
CA GLU A 232 -14.40 26.57 23.39
C GLU A 232 -13.97 26.26 24.83
N GLY A 233 -13.88 27.31 25.65
CA GLY A 233 -13.58 27.22 27.08
C GLY A 233 -13.11 28.54 27.69
N ASP A 234 -13.14 28.63 29.03
CA ASP A 234 -12.68 29.81 29.75
C ASP A 234 -11.17 30.02 29.59
N ILE A 235 -10.80 31.17 29.04
CA ILE A 235 -9.39 31.54 28.81
C ILE A 235 -8.75 31.93 30.15
N THR A 236 -7.98 31.02 30.74
CA THR A 236 -7.28 31.23 32.02
C THR A 236 -5.89 31.88 31.90
N TYR A 237 -5.52 32.39 30.71
CA TYR A 237 -4.17 32.90 30.44
C TYR A 237 -4.18 34.24 29.69
N ILE A 238 -3.17 35.08 29.95
CA ILE A 238 -3.02 36.39 29.31
C ILE A 238 -2.04 36.31 28.11
N ASN A 239 -1.01 35.46 28.18
CA ASN A 239 -0.02 35.28 27.12
C ASN A 239 0.26 33.79 26.83
N GLU A 240 0.95 33.51 25.72
CA GLU A 240 1.24 32.13 25.29
C GLU A 240 2.16 31.37 26.27
N ALA A 241 3.10 32.07 26.90
CA ALA A 241 3.98 31.48 27.91
C ALA A 241 3.18 31.02 29.16
N ASN A 242 2.25 31.84 29.60
CA ASN A 242 1.33 31.58 30.71
C ASN A 242 0.40 30.41 30.35
N ARG A 243 -0.11 30.34 29.11
CA ARG A 243 -0.88 29.17 28.63
C ARG A 243 -0.09 27.86 28.76
N VAL A 244 1.17 27.85 28.30
CA VAL A 244 2.04 26.67 28.38
C VAL A 244 2.34 26.32 29.84
N PHE A 245 2.52 27.32 30.70
CA PHE A 245 2.71 27.15 32.13
C PHE A 245 1.47 26.57 32.81
N ASN A 246 0.29 27.17 32.62
CA ASN A 246 -0.99 26.66 33.14
C ASN A 246 -1.25 25.24 32.66
N LYS A 247 -0.96 24.91 31.39
CA LYS A 247 -1.04 23.54 30.87
C LYS A 247 -0.04 22.58 31.51
N LYS A 248 1.14 23.06 31.95
CA LYS A 248 2.09 22.25 32.72
C LYS A 248 1.52 21.98 34.11
N ILE A 249 1.02 23.00 34.81
CA ILE A 249 0.38 22.86 36.12
C ILE A 249 -0.81 21.90 36.05
N ALA A 250 -1.68 22.08 35.06
CA ALA A 250 -2.86 21.26 34.86
C ALA A 250 -2.52 19.76 34.76
N ARG A 251 -1.46 19.40 34.04
CA ARG A 251 -1.02 18.00 33.91
C ARG A 251 -0.66 17.32 35.24
N TYR A 252 -0.17 18.07 36.23
CA TYR A 252 0.25 17.53 37.52
C TYR A 252 -0.83 17.66 38.59
N TYR A 253 -1.57 18.77 38.61
CA TYR A 253 -2.42 19.14 39.73
C TYR A 253 -3.92 18.93 39.47
N ASP A 254 -4.39 18.88 38.23
CA ASP A 254 -5.83 18.75 37.94
C ASP A 254 -6.44 17.48 38.53
N LYS A 255 -5.65 16.41 38.66
CA LYS A 255 -6.08 15.17 39.31
C LYS A 255 -6.46 15.39 40.78
N TYR A 256 -5.85 16.36 41.45
CA TYR A 256 -6.02 16.64 42.87
C TYR A 256 -6.88 17.88 43.15
N THR A 257 -7.04 18.79 42.17
CA THR A 257 -7.78 20.05 42.32
C THR A 257 -9.15 20.05 41.62
N SER A 258 -9.60 18.89 41.11
CA SER A 258 -10.88 18.74 40.43
C SER A 258 -12.07 19.17 41.30
N GLU A 259 -12.09 18.80 42.57
CA GLU A 259 -13.14 19.18 43.52
C GLU A 259 -13.18 20.69 43.76
N ILE A 260 -12.00 21.30 43.94
CA ILE A 260 -11.87 22.74 44.12
C ILE A 260 -12.41 23.48 42.89
N ARG A 261 -12.04 23.03 41.68
CA ARG A 261 -12.54 23.59 40.41
C ARG A 261 -14.06 23.46 40.30
N ALA A 262 -14.61 22.28 40.58
CA ALA A 262 -16.06 22.07 40.56
C ALA A 262 -16.81 22.91 41.61
N SER A 263 -16.19 23.21 42.76
CA SER A 263 -16.77 24.11 43.75
C SER A 263 -16.74 25.58 43.32
N PHE A 264 -15.71 26.01 42.59
CA PHE A 264 -15.70 27.33 41.95
C PHE A 264 -16.78 27.46 40.87
N GLU A 265 -16.93 26.43 40.03
CA GLU A 265 -17.98 26.40 38.98
C GLU A 265 -19.39 26.33 39.56
N ARG A 266 -19.58 25.68 40.72
CA ARG A 266 -20.85 25.65 41.46
C ARG A 266 -21.13 26.91 42.28
N GLY A 267 -20.23 27.90 42.26
CA GLY A 267 -20.40 29.16 42.97
C GLY A 267 -20.13 29.07 44.46
N THR A 268 -18.91 28.68 44.85
CA THR A 268 -18.31 28.81 46.20
C THR A 268 -19.25 28.55 47.39
N ALA A 269 -20.19 27.62 47.24
CA ALA A 269 -21.02 27.14 48.34
C ALA A 269 -20.25 26.02 49.02
N LEU A 270 -19.78 26.29 50.24
CA LEU A 270 -19.28 25.29 51.18
C LEU A 270 -20.43 24.38 51.63
#